data_AF-A0A0B8WDD4-F1
#
_entry.id   AF-A0A0B8WDD4-F1
#
_cell.length_a   1.000
_cell.length_b   1.000
_cell.length_c   1.000
_cell.angle_alpha   90.00
_cell.angle_beta   90.00
_cell.angle_gamma   90.00
#
_symmetry.space_group_name_H-M   'P 1'
#
loop_
_entity.id
_entity.type
_entity.pdbx_description
1 polymer ?
#
loop_
_entity_poly.entity_id
_entity_poly.type
_entity_poly.pdbx_seq_one_letter_code
_entity_poly.pdbx_strand_id
1 'polypeptide(L)'
;MSLTQSLRRILDDRKITVAQLARQSGVPAKTIYHWLAGQQPRKIEHLFRICDTLHLTMEELYGRTKKDPPLHLSSARLNEQINAGIFEVILRPYGKCQDDA
;
A
#
# COMPACT_ATOMS: atom_id res chain seq x y z
N MET A 1 -5.11 14.50 -0.30
CA MET A 1 -3.69 14.79 -0.61
C MET A 1 -3.53 14.94 -2.11
N SER A 2 -2.61 15.80 -2.56
CA SER A 2 -2.23 15.92 -3.98
C SER A 2 -1.07 14.96 -4.28
N LEU A 3 -0.97 14.48 -5.53
CA LEU A 3 0.13 13.65 -6.03
C LEU A 3 1.50 14.24 -5.65
N THR A 4 1.64 15.56 -5.75
CA THR A 4 2.86 16.30 -5.42
C THR A 4 3.32 16.08 -3.98
N GLN A 5 2.41 16.18 -3.01
CA GLN A 5 2.75 16.00 -1.59
C GLN A 5 3.09 14.54 -1.29
N SER A 6 2.31 13.61 -1.84
CA SER A 6 2.54 12.18 -1.66
C SER A 6 3.89 11.75 -2.23
N LEU A 7 4.19 12.14 -3.47
CA LEU A 7 5.45 11.82 -4.13
C LEU A 7 6.65 12.41 -3.39
N ARG A 8 6.55 13.65 -2.91
CA ARG A 8 7.63 14.28 -2.13
C ARG A 8 7.89 13.54 -0.82
N ARG A 9 6.83 13.12 -0.13
CA ARG A 9 6.93 12.31 1.08
C ARG A 9 7.58 10.95 0.80
N ILE A 10 7.16 10.24 -0.24
CA ILE A 10 7.71 8.93 -0.60
C ILE A 10 9.21 9.03 -0.93
N LEU A 11 9.62 10.09 -1.63
CA LEU A 11 11.03 10.34 -1.94
C LEU A 11 11.86 10.58 -0.67
N ASP A 12 11.32 11.34 0.29
CA ASP A 12 11.97 11.63 1.57
C ASP A 12 12.06 10.39 2.47
N ASP A 13 10.94 9.68 2.65
CA ASP A 13 10.84 8.46 3.47
C ASP A 13 11.82 7.37 2.98
N ARG A 14 11.97 7.23 1.65
CA ARG A 14 12.88 6.23 1.05
C ARG A 14 14.29 6.75 0.80
N LYS A 15 14.57 8.03 1.06
CA LYS A 15 15.84 8.71 0.76
C LYS A 15 16.28 8.54 -0.70
N ILE A 16 15.33 8.56 -1.63
CA ILE A 16 15.59 8.40 -3.08
C ILE A 16 15.58 9.78 -3.73
N THR A 17 16.57 10.05 -4.58
CA THR A 17 16.60 11.28 -5.38
C THR A 17 15.76 11.14 -6.65
N VAL A 18 15.26 12.26 -7.18
CA VAL A 18 14.51 12.28 -8.46
C VAL A 18 15.33 11.66 -9.61
N ALA A 19 16.65 11.87 -9.61
CA ALA A 19 17.53 11.32 -10.62
C ALA A 19 17.64 9.78 -10.54
N GLN A 20 17.68 9.22 -9.33
CA GLN A 20 17.64 7.77 -9.12
C GLN A 20 16.29 7.19 -9.55
N LEU A 21 15.19 7.81 -9.13
CA LEU A 21 13.85 7.37 -9.51
C LEU A 21 13.65 7.39 -11.04
N ALA A 22 14.15 8.42 -11.72
CA ALA A 22 14.09 8.52 -13.18
C ALA A 22 14.86 7.39 -13.88
N ARG A 23 16.06 7.06 -13.38
CA ARG A 23 16.87 5.96 -13.91
C ARG A 23 16.20 4.60 -13.69
N GLN A 24 15.64 4.37 -12.51
CA GLN A 24 15.00 3.09 -12.17
C GLN A 24 13.67 2.89 -12.89
N SER A 25 12.84 3.93 -12.99
CA SER A 25 11.52 3.85 -13.64
C SER A 25 11.55 4.02 -15.16
N GLY A 26 12.67 4.47 -15.72
CA GLY A 26 12.75 4.85 -17.13
C GLY A 26 11.85 6.03 -17.51
N VAL A 27 11.34 6.78 -16.51
CA VAL A 27 10.57 8.00 -16.72
C VAL A 27 11.53 9.19 -16.74
N PRO A 28 11.43 10.12 -17.71
CA PRO A 28 12.31 11.29 -17.75
C PRO A 28 12.22 12.10 -16.45
N ALA A 29 13.38 12.46 -15.87
CA ALA A 29 13.44 13.24 -14.64
C ALA A 29 12.63 14.55 -14.73
N LYS A 30 12.63 15.19 -15.90
CA LYS A 30 11.82 16.38 -16.19
C LYS A 30 10.33 16.15 -15.92
N THR A 31 9.80 15.00 -16.33
CA THR A 31 8.39 14.61 -16.08
C THR A 31 8.11 14.51 -14.58
N ILE A 32 9.02 13.91 -13.82
CA ILE A 32 8.89 13.77 -12.36
C ILE A 32 8.94 15.14 -11.68
N TYR A 33 9.84 16.03 -12.10
CA TYR A 33 9.89 17.42 -11.61
C TYR A 33 8.61 18.20 -11.93
N HIS A 34 8.01 18.01 -13.11
CA HIS A 34 6.72 18.61 -13.44
C HIS A 34 5.61 18.15 -12.50
N TRP A 35 5.59 16.87 -12.10
CA TRP A 35 4.61 16.36 -11.13
C TRP A 35 4.86 16.89 -9.72
N LEU A 36 6.13 17.04 -9.33
CA LEU A 36 6.53 17.72 -8.09
C LEU A 36 6.21 19.22 -8.09
N ALA A 37 6.08 19.84 -9.27
CA ALA A 37 5.62 21.22 -9.42
C ALA A 37 4.09 21.35 -9.45
N GLY A 38 3.34 20.24 -9.37
CA GLY A 38 1.87 20.24 -9.38
C GLY A 38 1.23 20.09 -10.76
N GLN A 39 2.01 19.85 -11.82
CA GLN A 39 1.42 19.55 -13.11
C GLN A 39 0.81 18.15 -13.11
N GLN A 40 -0.37 18.02 -13.74
CA GLN A 40 -1.02 16.73 -13.86
C GLN A 40 -0.26 15.80 -14.83
N PRO A 41 -0.17 14.51 -14.50
CA PRO A 41 0.43 13.52 -15.39
C PRO A 41 -0.40 13.34 -16.66
N ARG A 42 0.22 13.58 -17.81
CA ARG A 42 -0.42 13.46 -19.14
C ARG A 42 -0.44 12.04 -19.68
N LYS A 43 0.54 11.22 -19.28
CA LYS A 43 0.73 9.85 -19.75
C LYS A 43 0.59 8.89 -18.59
N ILE A 44 -0.43 8.03 -18.67
CA ILE A 44 -0.70 7.04 -17.62
C ILE A 44 0.38 5.95 -17.56
N GLU A 45 1.06 5.68 -18.67
CA GLU A 45 2.18 4.73 -18.75
C GLU A 45 3.33 5.10 -17.80
N HIS A 46 3.61 6.40 -17.65
CA HIS A 46 4.66 6.86 -16.73
C HIS A 46 4.25 6.68 -15.26
N LEU A 47 2.96 6.79 -14.97
CA LEU A 47 2.43 6.52 -13.63
C LEU A 47 2.62 5.04 -13.28
N PHE A 48 2.21 4.13 -14.16
CA PHE A 48 2.40 2.69 -13.94
C PHE A 48 3.85 2.32 -13.74
N ARG A 49 4.78 2.82 -14.57
CA ARG A 49 6.21 2.55 -14.38
C ARG A 49 6.73 3.01 -13.02
N ILE A 50 6.31 4.19 -12.56
CA ILE A 50 6.72 4.71 -11.24
C ILE A 50 6.09 3.87 -10.11
N CYS A 51 4.83 3.48 -10.26
CA CYS A 51 4.15 2.57 -9.34
C CYS A 51 4.91 1.23 -9.22
N ASP A 52 5.28 0.62 -10.35
CA ASP A 52 6.03 -0.65 -10.40
C ASP A 52 7.41 -0.51 -9.74
N THR A 53 8.10 0.59 -10.01
CA THR A 53 9.44 0.87 -9.46
C THR A 53 9.40 1.10 -7.95
N LEU A 54 8.35 1.75 -7.46
CA LEU A 54 8.16 2.03 -6.05
C LEU A 54 7.45 0.88 -5.33
N HIS A 55 6.99 -0.15 -6.04
CA HIS A 55 6.12 -1.20 -5.51
C HIS A 55 4.92 -0.61 -4.76
N LEU A 56 4.28 0.40 -5.36
CA LEU A 56 3.10 1.08 -4.82
C LEU A 56 1.95 0.96 -5.80
N THR A 57 0.74 0.89 -5.26
CA THR A 57 -0.47 1.03 -6.07
C THR A 57 -0.70 2.48 -6.46
N MET A 58 -1.50 2.68 -7.51
CA MET A 58 -1.92 4.02 -7.95
C MET A 58 -2.61 4.80 -6.82
N GLU A 59 -3.40 4.12 -5.99
CA GLU A 59 -4.11 4.74 -4.87
C GLU A 59 -3.14 5.24 -3.81
N GLU A 60 -2.14 4.42 -3.44
CA GLU A 60 -1.09 4.80 -2.50
C GLU A 60 -0.22 5.95 -3.02
N LEU A 61 0.09 5.96 -4.32
CA LEU A 61 0.84 7.04 -4.94
C LEU A 61 0.12 8.40 -4.79
N TYR A 62 -1.21 8.41 -4.87
CA TYR A 62 -2.02 9.62 -4.64
C TYR A 62 -2.32 9.89 -3.16
N GLY A 63 -1.72 9.13 -2.24
CA GLY A 63 -1.95 9.25 -0.80
C GLY A 63 -3.36 8.83 -0.39
N ARG A 64 -4.06 8.06 -1.22
CA ARG A 64 -5.28 7.33 -0.83
C ARG A 64 -4.83 5.99 -0.28
N THR A 65 -4.23 6.01 0.91
CA THR A 65 -3.96 4.79 1.65
C THR A 65 -5.32 4.15 1.95
N LYS A 66 -5.61 3.01 1.31
CA LYS A 66 -6.54 2.08 1.94
C LYS A 66 -5.89 1.72 3.25
N LYS A 67 -6.44 2.22 4.36
CA LYS A 67 -6.30 1.57 5.67
C LYS A 67 -6.39 0.08 5.37
N ASP A 68 -5.37 -0.70 5.72
CA ASP A 68 -5.34 -2.13 5.44
C ASP A 68 -6.74 -2.69 5.61
N PRO A 69 -7.31 -3.39 4.60
CA PRO A 69 -8.56 -4.08 4.84
C PRO A 69 -8.34 -4.91 6.12
N PRO A 70 -9.27 -4.83 7.10
CA PRO A 70 -9.13 -5.59 8.33
C PRO A 70 -8.81 -7.03 7.92
N LEU A 71 -7.72 -7.58 8.45
CA LEU A 71 -7.08 -8.82 8.02
C LEU A 71 -8.09 -9.71 7.27
N HIS A 72 -7.86 -9.96 5.98
CA HIS A 72 -8.67 -10.94 5.26
C HIS A 72 -8.23 -12.32 5.75
N LEU A 73 -8.80 -12.71 6.89
CA LEU A 73 -8.57 -13.95 7.58
C LEU A 73 -9.23 -15.06 6.75
N SER A 74 -8.53 -15.55 5.72
CA SER A 74 -8.94 -16.82 5.12
C SER A 74 -8.90 -17.88 6.21
N SER A 75 -9.97 -18.67 6.33
CA SER A 75 -10.15 -19.66 7.40
C SER A 75 -8.95 -20.61 7.56
N ALA A 76 -8.28 -20.94 6.45
CA ALA A 76 -7.06 -21.75 6.47
C ALA A 76 -5.86 -21.05 7.14
N ARG A 77 -5.65 -19.75 6.89
CA ARG A 77 -4.54 -18.98 7.49
C ARG A 77 -4.83 -18.56 8.93
N LEU A 78 -6.10 -18.47 9.30
CA LEU A 78 -6.53 -18.12 10.65
C LEU A 78 -6.01 -19.14 11.67
N ASN A 79 -6.15 -20.44 11.38
CA ASN A 79 -5.77 -21.49 12.33
C ASN A 79 -4.26 -21.49 12.60
N GLU A 80 -3.45 -21.30 11.56
CA GLU A 80 -1.99 -21.19 11.71
C GLU A 80 -1.59 -19.94 12.51
N GLN A 81 -2.19 -18.79 12.23
CA GLN A 81 -1.88 -17.54 12.91
C GLN A 81 -2.35 -17.51 14.37
N ILE A 82 -3.49 -18.13 14.68
CA ILE A 82 -3.97 -18.32 16.06
C ILE A 82 -2.97 -19.20 16.84
N ASN A 83 -2.52 -20.32 16.24
CA ASN A 83 -1.61 -21.25 16.90
C ASN A 83 -0.16 -20.73 16.99
N ALA A 84 0.23 -19.76 16.17
CA ALA A 84 1.55 -19.15 16.18
C ALA A 84 1.80 -18.19 17.36
N GLY A 85 0.79 -17.92 18.20
CA GLY A 85 0.92 -17.07 19.39
C GLY A 85 1.01 -15.56 19.09
N ILE A 86 0.61 -15.13 17.89
CA ILE A 86 0.68 -13.74 17.45
C ILE A 86 -0.55 -12.93 17.94
N PHE A 87 -1.62 -13.61 18.33
CA PHE A 87 -2.91 -12.99 18.66
C PHE A 87 -3.42 -13.42 20.04
N GLU A 88 -4.03 -12.48 20.77
CA GLU A 88 -4.83 -12.78 21.95
C GLU A 88 -6.23 -13.23 21.51
N VAL A 89 -6.65 -14.42 21.94
CA VAL A 89 -7.95 -14.99 21.59
C VAL A 89 -8.89 -14.89 22.80
N ILE A 90 -9.95 -14.10 22.65
CA ILE A 90 -11.01 -13.97 23.67
C ILE A 90 -12.18 -14.85 23.24
N LEU A 91 -12.27 -16.06 23.79
CA LEU A 91 -13.41 -16.95 23.59
C LEU A 91 -14.55 -16.53 24.52
N ARG A 92 -15.76 -16.40 23.96
CA ARG A 92 -16.99 -16.24 24.76
C ARG A 92 -17.86 -17.48 24.59
N PRO A 93 -18.41 -18.04 25.68
CA PRO A 93 -19.33 -19.15 25.57
C PRO A 93 -20.56 -18.70 24.78
N TYR A 94 -20.90 -19.47 23.74
CA TYR A 94 -22.16 -19.33 23.02
C TYR A 94 -23.04 -20.51 23.47
N GLY A 95 -24.09 -20.24 24.27
CA GLY A 95 -25.08 -21.26 24.62
C GLY A 95 -25.87 -21.69 23.38
N LYS A 96 -26.39 -22.92 23.24
CA LYS A 96 -26.62 -24.01 24.19
C LYS A 96 -25.99 -25.29 23.66
N CYS A 97 -25.40 -26.07 24.56
CA CYS A 97 -25.23 -27.51 24.38
C CYS A 97 -26.64 -28.11 24.37
N GLN A 98 -27.15 -28.40 23.17
CA GLN A 98 -28.35 -29.22 23.00
C GLN A 98 -27.84 -30.66 22.88
N ASP A 99 -27.59 -31.27 24.04
CA ASP A 99 -27.46 -32.72 24.17
C ASP A 99 -28.88 -33.28 24.05
N ASP A 100 -29.28 -33.69 22.85
CA ASP A 100 -30.45 -34.54 22.66
C ASP A 100 -29.97 -36.00 22.77
N ALA A 101 -30.29 -36.59 23.93
CA ALA A 101 -30.08 -37.99 24.28
C ALA A 101 -30.99 -38.95 23.48
#